data_AF-A0A3L7H1R0-F1
#
_entry.id   AF-A0A3L7H1R0-F1
#
_cell.length_a   1.000
_cell.length_b   1.000
_cell.length_c   1.000
_cell.angle_alpha   90.00
_cell.angle_beta   90.00
_cell.angle_gamma   90.00
#
_symmetry.space_group_name_H-M   'P 1'
#
loop_
_entity.id
_entity.type
_entity.pdbx_description
1 polymer ?
#
loop_
_entity_poly.entity_id
_entity_poly.type
_entity_poly.pdbx_seq_one_letter_code
_entity_poly.pdbx_strand_id
1 'polypeptide(L)'
;MVDELVLLLHALLVRHRDLCIENNRLMKQLRLLVCERAILLRQVRPPSCPVPFPSPFNGENARLPEFIVQTMSYMLVNEDRFCNDAMKVAFLISLLSGKAEDWVVPYIQTDSAILCDYRAFVEEMKQCFGWYDDEDDDDDDDDDCEAVDC
;
A
#
# COMPACT_ATOMS: atom_id res chain seq x y z
N MET A 1 -33.19 -44.36 -31.91
CA MET A 1 -33.34 -43.32 -30.86
C MET A 1 -32.82 -43.77 -29.51
N VAL A 2 -33.31 -44.87 -28.90
CA VAL A 2 -32.86 -45.29 -27.56
C VAL A 2 -31.39 -45.72 -27.53
N ASP A 3 -30.94 -46.51 -28.51
CA ASP A 3 -29.55 -46.98 -28.57
C ASP A 3 -28.54 -45.84 -28.77
N GLU A 4 -28.91 -44.83 -29.54
CA GLU A 4 -28.09 -43.64 -29.79
C GLU A 4 -27.96 -42.76 -28.53
N LEU A 5 -29.04 -42.64 -27.76
CA LEU A 5 -29.04 -41.95 -26.47
C LEU A 5 -28.17 -42.69 -25.43
N VAL A 6 -28.21 -44.03 -25.43
CA VAL A 6 -27.37 -44.87 -24.55
C VAL A 6 -25.89 -44.74 -24.91
N LEU A 7 -25.54 -44.72 -26.20
CA LEU A 7 -24.17 -44.50 -26.66
C LEU A 7 -23.65 -43.12 -26.26
N LEU A 8 -24.46 -42.07 -26.42
CA LEU A 8 -24.13 -40.70 -25.99
C LEU A 8 -23.93 -40.61 -24.48
N LEU A 9 -24.82 -41.22 -23.68
CA LEU A 9 -24.69 -41.25 -22.22
C LEU A 9 -23.41 -41.97 -21.80
N HIS A 10 -23.08 -43.10 -22.43
CA HIS A 10 -21.86 -43.83 -22.15
C HIS A 10 -20.61 -43.00 -22.47
N ALA A 11 -20.59 -42.35 -23.65
CA ALA A 11 -19.49 -41.47 -24.04
C ALA A 11 -19.31 -40.28 -23.07
N LEU A 12 -20.42 -39.71 -22.60
CA LEU A 12 -20.40 -38.59 -21.65
C LEU A 12 -19.90 -39.04 -20.27
N LEU A 13 -20.30 -40.21 -19.80
CA LEU A 13 -19.80 -40.81 -18.54
C LEU A 13 -18.29 -41.12 -18.62
N VAL A 14 -17.81 -41.67 -19.73
CA VAL A 14 -16.38 -41.92 -19.95
C VAL A 14 -15.62 -40.60 -19.92
N ARG A 15 -16.08 -39.59 -20.67
CA ARG A 15 -15.43 -38.27 -20.70
C ARG A 15 -15.42 -37.58 -19.33
N HIS A 16 -16.52 -37.68 -18.57
CA HIS A 16 -16.59 -37.16 -17.21
C HIS A 16 -15.57 -37.87 -16.30
N ARG A 17 -15.45 -39.20 -16.40
CA ARG A 17 -14.46 -39.97 -15.65
C ARG A 17 -13.04 -39.53 -15.98
N ASP A 18 -12.72 -39.33 -17.25
CA ASP A 18 -11.39 -38.86 -17.69
C ASP A 18 -11.09 -37.46 -17.15
N LEU A 19 -12.06 -36.55 -17.22
CA LEU A 19 -11.97 -35.21 -16.63
C LEU A 19 -11.73 -35.26 -15.11
N CYS A 20 -12.39 -36.17 -14.39
CA CYS A 20 -12.16 -36.36 -12.96
C CYS A 20 -10.75 -36.88 -12.68
N ILE A 21 -10.25 -37.81 -13.50
CA ILE A 21 -8.88 -38.33 -13.35
C ILE A 21 -7.87 -37.21 -13.58
N GLU A 22 -8.04 -36.41 -14.63
CA GLU A 22 -7.13 -35.32 -14.95
C GLU A 22 -7.18 -34.21 -13.89
N ASN A 23 -8.36 -33.81 -13.41
CA ASN A 23 -8.46 -32.86 -12.30
C ASN A 23 -7.75 -33.35 -11.04
N ASN A 24 -7.89 -34.62 -10.70
CA ASN A 24 -7.17 -35.21 -9.57
C ASN A 24 -5.65 -35.22 -9.79
N ARG A 25 -5.19 -35.45 -11.02
CA ARG A 25 -3.78 -35.38 -11.39
C ARG A 25 -3.23 -33.96 -11.26
N LEU A 26 -3.94 -32.98 -11.81
CA LEU A 26 -3.58 -31.56 -11.74
C LEU A 26 -3.54 -31.07 -10.29
N MET A 27 -4.52 -31.44 -9.46
CA MET A 27 -4.51 -31.09 -8.04
C MET A 27 -3.30 -31.69 -7.31
N LYS A 28 -2.91 -32.93 -7.61
CA LYS A 28 -1.70 -33.54 -7.05
C LYS A 28 -0.44 -32.79 -7.49
N GLN A 29 -0.33 -32.43 -8.76
CA GLN A 29 0.80 -31.65 -9.28
C GLN A 29 0.88 -30.27 -8.66
N LEU A 30 -0.25 -29.56 -8.56
CA LEU A 30 -0.33 -28.25 -7.90
C LEU A 30 0.13 -28.33 -6.46
N ARG A 31 -0.28 -29.37 -5.72
CA ARG A 31 0.16 -29.59 -4.34
C ARG A 31 1.68 -29.78 -4.24
N LEU A 32 2.28 -30.56 -5.13
CA LEU A 32 3.73 -30.75 -5.16
C LEU A 32 4.46 -29.44 -5.46
N LEU A 33 4.02 -28.69 -6.48
CA LEU A 33 4.61 -27.41 -6.85
C LEU A 33 4.50 -26.38 -5.72
N VAL A 34 3.39 -26.34 -4.99
CA VAL A 34 3.23 -25.46 -3.81
C VAL A 34 4.21 -25.83 -2.70
N CYS A 35 4.37 -27.13 -2.40
CA CYS A 35 5.35 -27.59 -1.42
C CYS A 35 6.79 -27.27 -1.85
N GLU A 36 7.13 -27.50 -3.11
CA GLU A 36 8.45 -27.20 -3.67
C GLU A 36 8.75 -25.69 -3.63
N ARG A 37 7.79 -24.86 -4.04
CA ARG A 37 7.89 -23.40 -3.92
C ARG A 37 8.16 -22.98 -2.47
N ALA A 38 7.46 -23.56 -1.50
CA ALA A 38 7.69 -23.25 -0.08
C ALA A 38 9.09 -23.66 0.40
N ILE A 39 9.61 -24.80 -0.08
CA ILE A 39 10.97 -25.26 0.23
C ILE A 39 12.00 -24.30 -0.39
N LEU A 40 11.84 -23.93 -1.65
CA LEU A 40 12.72 -22.99 -2.34
C LEU A 40 12.71 -21.61 -1.67
N LEU A 41 11.53 -21.09 -1.34
CA LEU A 41 11.41 -19.81 -0.61
C LEU A 41 12.05 -19.84 0.78
N ARG A 42 12.16 -21.00 1.43
CA ARG A 42 12.91 -21.14 2.70
C ARG A 42 14.43 -21.16 2.50
N GLN A 43 14.90 -21.66 1.36
CA GLN A 43 16.33 -21.75 1.04
C GLN A 43 16.88 -20.43 0.52
N VAL A 44 16.07 -19.66 -0.18
CA VAL A 44 16.42 -18.32 -0.64
C VAL A 44 16.32 -17.37 0.55
N ARG A 45 17.45 -16.78 0.97
CA ARG A 45 17.39 -15.58 1.81
C ARG A 45 16.69 -14.50 0.98
N PRO A 46 15.61 -13.88 1.49
CA PRO A 46 15.08 -12.69 0.86
C PRO A 46 16.23 -11.71 0.67
N PRO A 47 16.40 -11.09 -0.51
CA PRO A 47 17.35 -10.01 -0.64
C PRO A 47 17.08 -9.01 0.49
N SER A 48 18.13 -8.60 1.19
CA SER A 48 18.00 -7.58 2.24
C SER A 48 17.31 -6.38 1.61
N CYS A 49 16.26 -5.86 2.26
CA CYS A 49 15.61 -4.65 1.78
C CYS A 49 16.69 -3.57 1.66
N PRO A 50 16.97 -3.02 0.46
CA PRO A 50 18.01 -2.02 0.27
C PRO A 50 17.69 -0.70 0.99
N VAL A 51 16.44 -0.52 1.44
CA VAL A 51 15.97 0.66 2.15
C VAL A 51 15.74 0.28 3.63
N PRO A 52 16.24 1.09 4.58
CA PRO A 52 15.98 0.86 6.00
C PRO A 52 14.48 0.99 6.31
N PHE A 53 14.05 0.36 7.40
CA PHE A 53 12.69 0.56 7.89
C PHE A 53 12.49 2.04 8.31
N PRO A 54 11.38 2.70 7.93
CA PRO A 54 11.17 4.11 8.25
C PRO A 54 11.12 4.40 9.75
N SER A 55 11.54 5.60 10.13
CA SER A 55 11.44 6.06 11.52
C SER A 55 10.01 6.48 11.87
N PRO A 56 9.57 6.33 13.13
CA PRO A 56 8.27 6.87 13.56
C PRO A 56 8.20 8.40 13.43
N PHE A 57 7.00 8.89 13.10
CA PHE A 57 6.68 10.31 12.99
C PHE A 57 5.85 10.76 14.18
N ASN A 58 6.31 11.79 14.89
CA ASN A 58 5.69 12.30 16.12
C ASN A 58 4.80 13.54 15.90
N GLY A 59 4.73 14.05 14.67
CA GLY A 59 4.01 15.30 14.34
C GLY A 59 4.90 16.54 14.23
N GLU A 60 6.23 16.40 14.25
CA GLU A 60 7.18 17.51 14.06
C GLU A 60 7.30 17.89 12.58
N ASN A 61 6.86 19.11 12.22
CA ASN A 61 6.84 19.62 10.84
C ASN A 61 8.16 19.36 10.09
N ALA A 62 9.30 19.77 10.67
CA ALA A 62 10.62 19.64 10.05
C ALA A 62 10.99 18.20 9.65
N ARG A 63 10.37 17.18 10.26
CA ARG A 63 10.62 15.76 9.98
C ARG A 63 9.61 15.14 9.00
N LEU A 64 8.54 15.85 8.67
CA LEU A 64 7.51 15.36 7.77
C LEU A 64 8.06 15.06 6.36
N PRO A 65 8.94 15.88 5.76
CA PRO A 65 9.56 15.55 4.47
C PRO A 65 10.36 14.25 4.49
N GLU A 66 11.17 14.07 5.52
CA GLU A 66 11.95 12.86 5.72
C GLU A 66 11.04 11.62 5.87
N PHE A 67 9.99 11.72 6.69
CA PHE A 67 9.03 10.65 6.92
C PHE A 67 8.34 10.18 5.63
N ILE A 68 7.83 11.12 4.82
CA ILE A 68 7.16 10.81 3.55
C ILE A 68 8.13 10.16 2.56
N VAL A 69 9.36 10.65 2.44
CA VAL A 69 10.37 10.04 1.56
C VAL A 69 10.75 8.63 2.01
N GLN A 70 10.99 8.41 3.30
CA GLN A 70 11.35 7.10 3.85
C GLN A 70 10.24 6.07 3.63
N THR A 71 9.00 6.42 3.95
CA THR A 71 7.84 5.53 3.80
C THR A 71 7.53 5.22 2.35
N MET A 72 7.55 6.23 1.45
CA MET A 72 7.40 6.00 0.01
C MET A 72 8.49 5.09 -0.54
N SER A 73 9.76 5.33 -0.19
CA SER A 73 10.89 4.51 -0.64
C SER A 73 10.77 3.05 -0.16
N TYR A 74 10.34 2.86 1.10
CA TYR A 74 10.12 1.52 1.65
C TYR A 74 8.98 0.79 0.96
N MET A 75 7.85 1.48 0.71
CA MET A 75 6.71 0.90 0.00
C MET A 75 7.03 0.54 -1.45
N LEU A 76 7.81 1.37 -2.14
CA LEU A 76 8.24 1.13 -3.51
C LEU A 76 9.06 -0.17 -3.65
N VAL A 77 9.95 -0.44 -2.71
CA VAL A 77 10.78 -1.65 -2.70
C VAL A 77 10.00 -2.90 -2.30
N ASN A 78 8.88 -2.74 -1.60
CA ASN A 78 8.03 -3.82 -1.11
C ASN A 78 6.63 -3.77 -1.74
N GLU A 79 6.54 -3.42 -3.03
CA GLU A 79 5.27 -3.18 -3.73
C GLU A 79 4.28 -4.37 -3.64
N ASP A 80 4.80 -5.60 -3.53
CA ASP A 80 4.03 -6.84 -3.37
C ASP A 80 3.23 -6.87 -2.07
N ARG A 81 3.68 -6.15 -1.03
CA ARG A 81 3.04 -6.05 0.28
C ARG A 81 2.04 -4.91 0.38
N PHE A 82 2.11 -3.93 -0.53
CA PHE A 82 1.30 -2.70 -0.50
C PHE A 82 0.35 -2.65 -1.70
N CYS A 83 -0.48 -3.69 -1.83
CA CYS A 83 -1.31 -3.94 -3.02
C CYS A 83 -2.54 -3.04 -3.15
N ASN A 84 -2.86 -2.25 -2.13
CA ASN A 84 -3.92 -1.24 -2.17
C ASN A 84 -3.60 -0.07 -1.22
N ASP A 85 -4.35 1.02 -1.37
CA ASP A 85 -4.11 2.25 -0.63
C ASP A 85 -4.42 2.13 0.86
N ALA A 86 -5.43 1.34 1.25
CA ALA A 86 -5.71 1.08 2.66
C ALA A 86 -4.51 0.43 3.39
N MET A 87 -3.78 -0.48 2.74
CA MET A 87 -2.55 -1.06 3.31
C MET A 87 -1.43 -0.03 3.46
N LYS A 88 -1.30 0.90 2.50
CA LYS A 88 -0.31 1.99 2.57
C LYS A 88 -0.64 2.94 3.71
N VAL A 89 -1.90 3.35 3.84
CA VAL A 89 -2.36 4.22 4.92
C VAL A 89 -2.19 3.53 6.27
N ALA A 90 -2.60 2.26 6.41
CA ALA A 90 -2.38 1.49 7.63
C ALA A 90 -0.90 1.42 8.03
N PHE A 91 0.01 1.32 7.05
CA PHE A 91 1.44 1.37 7.31
C PHE A 91 1.91 2.74 7.80
N LEU A 92 1.47 3.84 7.19
CA LEU A 92 1.75 5.19 7.71
C LEU A 92 1.25 5.33 9.14
N ILE A 93 0.01 4.92 9.42
CA ILE A 93 -0.61 4.96 10.75
C ILE A 93 0.21 4.18 11.78
N SER A 94 0.72 3.00 11.40
CA SER A 94 1.55 2.18 12.30
C SER A 94 2.88 2.83 12.72
N LEU A 95 3.29 3.89 12.02
CA LEU A 95 4.50 4.66 12.29
C LEU A 95 4.20 6.02 12.94
N LEU A 96 2.93 6.35 13.17
CA LEU A 96 2.59 7.57 13.89
C LEU A 96 2.82 7.38 15.39
N SER A 97 3.19 8.46 16.06
CA SER A 97 3.43 8.53 17.49
C SER A 97 3.10 9.94 17.99
N GLY A 98 2.92 10.10 19.30
CA GLY A 98 2.73 11.43 19.90
C GLY A 98 1.58 12.21 19.25
N LYS A 99 1.83 13.47 18.87
CA LYS A 99 0.80 14.35 18.27
C LYS A 99 0.21 13.77 16.98
N ALA A 100 1.01 13.05 16.18
CA ALA A 100 0.53 12.45 14.95
C ALA A 100 -0.38 11.24 15.18
N GLU A 101 -0.14 10.48 16.25
CA GLU A 101 -1.03 9.39 16.66
C GLU A 101 -2.38 9.94 17.14
N ASP A 102 -2.37 10.98 17.98
CA ASP A 102 -3.61 11.64 18.43
C ASP A 102 -4.42 12.23 17.26
N TRP A 103 -3.72 12.81 16.26
CA TRP A 103 -4.34 13.40 15.08
C TRP A 103 -5.14 12.40 14.24
N VAL A 104 -4.71 11.15 14.14
CA VAL A 104 -5.39 10.17 13.27
C VAL A 104 -6.64 9.55 13.91
N VAL A 105 -6.77 9.61 15.24
CA VAL A 105 -7.86 8.97 16.02
C VAL A 105 -9.26 9.31 15.49
N PRO A 106 -9.62 10.58 15.20
CA PRO A 106 -10.96 10.91 14.72
C PRO A 106 -11.31 10.24 13.39
N TYR A 107 -10.35 10.11 12.47
CA TYR A 107 -10.57 9.44 11.17
C TYR A 107 -10.83 7.95 11.37
N ILE A 108 -10.15 7.30 12.33
CA ILE A 108 -10.37 5.89 12.69
C ILE A 108 -11.74 5.70 13.34
N GLN A 109 -12.11 6.56 14.29
CA GLN A 109 -13.39 6.46 15.01
C GLN A 109 -14.60 6.66 14.09
N THR A 110 -14.43 7.44 13.02
CA THR A 110 -15.49 7.76 12.06
C THR A 110 -15.49 6.88 10.82
N ASP A 111 -14.56 5.92 10.72
CA ASP A 111 -14.33 5.10 9.52
C ASP A 111 -14.23 5.97 8.26
N SER A 112 -13.42 7.03 8.34
CA SER A 112 -13.31 8.02 7.29
C SER A 112 -12.79 7.40 5.99
N ALA A 113 -13.42 7.77 4.87
CA ALA A 113 -13.03 7.30 3.54
C ALA A 113 -11.56 7.62 3.19
N ILE A 114 -10.97 8.64 3.82
CA ILE A 114 -9.55 8.99 3.65
C ILE A 114 -8.61 7.85 4.04
N LEU A 115 -9.04 6.94 4.93
CA LEU A 115 -8.26 5.77 5.34
C LEU A 115 -8.07 4.76 4.20
N CYS A 116 -8.87 4.86 3.14
CA CYS A 116 -8.77 4.05 1.93
C CYS A 116 -8.15 4.79 0.74
N ASP A 117 -7.75 6.06 0.90
CA ASP A 117 -7.15 6.88 -0.15
C ASP A 117 -5.79 7.41 0.30
N TYR A 118 -4.72 6.79 -0.22
CA TYR A 118 -3.36 7.10 0.17
C TYR A 118 -2.97 8.54 -0.16
N ARG A 119 -3.40 9.03 -1.34
CA ARG A 119 -3.05 10.37 -1.78
C ARG A 119 -3.74 11.40 -0.90
N ALA A 120 -5.04 11.24 -0.67
CA ALA A 120 -5.79 12.16 0.19
C ALA A 120 -5.22 12.18 1.62
N PHE A 121 -4.88 11.00 2.18
CA PHE A 121 -4.29 10.91 3.51
C PHE A 121 -2.95 11.66 3.63
N VAL A 122 -2.07 11.51 2.64
CA VAL A 122 -0.78 12.22 2.62
C VAL A 122 -0.96 13.73 2.47
N GLU A 123 -1.88 14.18 1.63
CA GLU A 123 -2.18 15.62 1.51
C GLU A 123 -2.73 16.21 2.80
N GLU A 124 -3.63 15.51 3.49
CA GLU A 124 -4.14 15.93 4.80
C GLU A 124 -3.01 15.98 5.84
N MET A 125 -2.08 15.02 5.83
CA MET A 125 -0.88 15.09 6.68
C MET A 125 -0.05 16.34 6.40
N LYS A 126 0.22 16.64 5.12
CA LYS A 126 0.98 17.82 4.72
C LYS A 126 0.31 19.12 5.17
N GLN A 127 -1.01 19.20 5.05
CA GLN A 127 -1.77 20.35 5.49
C GLN A 127 -1.77 20.49 7.02
N CYS A 128 -1.96 19.39 7.76
CA CYS A 128 -2.04 19.43 9.22
C CYS A 128 -0.68 19.70 9.90
N PHE A 129 0.42 19.24 9.28
CA PHE A 129 1.75 19.33 9.86
C PHE A 129 2.65 20.38 9.17
N GLY A 130 2.09 21.24 8.32
CA GLY A 130 2.74 22.47 7.83
C GLY A 130 3.81 22.27 6.75
N TRP A 131 3.63 21.31 5.83
CA TRP A 131 4.56 21.16 4.69
C TRP A 131 4.58 22.41 3.79
N TYR A 132 3.45 23.10 3.69
CA TYR A 132 3.21 24.22 2.79
C TYR A 132 3.28 25.58 3.49
N ASP A 133 3.91 25.71 4.66
CA ASP A 133 4.06 27.02 5.29
C ASP A 133 5.08 27.84 4.47
N ASP A 134 4.56 28.89 3.83
CA ASP A 134 5.08 29.62 2.67
C ASP A 134 6.29 30.54 2.97
N GLU A 135 7.33 30.46 2.14
CA GLU A 135 8.38 31.48 1.96
C GLU A 135 7.96 32.49 0.86
N ASP A 136 6.70 32.93 0.82
CA ASP A 136 6.19 33.82 -0.25
C ASP A 136 5.51 35.12 0.26
N ASP A 137 5.71 35.51 1.53
CA ASP A 137 5.21 36.79 2.10
C ASP A 137 6.34 37.86 2.25
N ASP A 138 7.27 37.94 1.30
CA ASP A 138 8.29 39.02 1.22
C ASP A 138 7.98 40.03 0.07
N ASP A 139 6.70 40.19 -0.31
CA ASP A 139 6.25 41.29 -1.16
C ASP A 139 5.42 42.30 -0.33
N ASP A 140 5.85 43.56 -0.39
CA ASP A 140 5.21 44.80 0.08
C ASP A 140 5.48 45.27 1.52
N ASP A 141 6.50 46.14 1.68
CA ASP A 141 6.28 47.55 2.09
C ASP A 141 7.63 48.27 2.34
N ASP A 142 8.16 48.92 1.30
CA ASP A 142 9.03 50.10 1.46
C ASP A 142 8.62 51.14 0.39
N ASP A 143 7.35 51.55 0.44
CA ASP A 143 6.98 52.89 -0.02
C ASP A 143 7.13 53.85 1.16
N ASP A 144 7.88 54.92 0.87
CA ASP A 144 7.82 56.24 1.46
C ASP A 144 8.97 56.69 2.39
N CYS A 145 9.88 57.46 1.79
CA CYS A 145 10.59 58.54 2.46
C CYS A 145 10.61 59.74 1.52
N GLU A 146 9.52 60.49 1.50
CA GLU A 146 9.54 61.95 1.27
C GLU A 146 10.70 62.59 2.04
N ALA A 147 11.71 63.09 1.33
CA ALA A 147 12.64 64.07 1.87
C ALA A 147 12.29 65.44 1.27
N VAL A 148 11.50 66.17 2.06
CA VAL A 148 11.23 67.60 1.94
C VAL A 148 12.50 68.40 2.26
N ASP A 149 12.87 69.29 1.32
CA ASP A 149 13.53 70.60 1.44
C ASP A 149 14.90 70.75 2.15
N CYS A 150 15.92 71.14 1.37
CA CYS A 150 16.95 72.17 1.67
C CYS A 150 17.72 72.54 0.39
#